data_AF-A0A9D7KMD6-F1
#
_entry.id   AF-A0A9D7KMD6-F1
#
_cell.length_a   1.000
_cell.length_b   1.000
_cell.length_c   1.000
_cell.angle_alpha   90.00
_cell.angle_beta   90.00
_cell.angle_gamma   90.00
#
_symmetry.space_group_name_H-M   'P 1'
#
loop_
_entity.id
_entity.type
_entity.pdbx_description
1 polymer ?
#
loop_
_entity_poly.entity_id
_entity_poly.type
_entity_poly.pdbx_seq_one_letter_code
_entity_poly.pdbx_strand_id
1 'polypeptide(L)'
;MLQKVVDSLSVHRLSKLYAFVDNAREGNVDDINKIEMCKKIIDKINFCDEVITIYPEVNLGCGGGPFYAITTAFKNETKLIILEDDCVPSAAFPSFCEELLDRYENDQEVWMISGDNFSEAFGTETETYYFSGYAHFWGWATWKRSWQKVVLSVDEYQEKWK
;
A
#
# COMPACT_ATOMS: atom_id res chain seq x y z
N MET A 1 14.16 -5.70 -3.16
CA MET A 1 13.55 -6.38 -2.02
C MET A 1 12.27 -7.14 -2.38
N LEU A 2 11.57 -6.78 -3.47
CA LEU A 2 10.26 -7.31 -3.87
C LEU A 2 10.03 -8.81 -3.65
N GLN A 3 10.95 -9.68 -4.07
CA GLN A 3 10.79 -11.13 -3.88
C GLN A 3 10.52 -11.50 -2.41
N LYS A 4 11.21 -10.86 -1.45
CA LYS A 4 11.01 -11.10 -0.02
C LYS A 4 9.61 -10.68 0.44
N VAL A 5 9.08 -9.60 -0.10
CA VAL A 5 7.72 -9.10 0.19
C VAL A 5 6.69 -10.09 -0.36
N VAL A 6 6.85 -10.52 -1.61
CA VAL A 6 5.95 -11.52 -2.23
C VAL A 6 6.02 -12.86 -1.49
N ASP A 7 7.21 -13.30 -1.11
CA ASP A 7 7.40 -14.55 -0.36
C ASP A 7 6.71 -14.48 1.01
N SER A 8 6.80 -13.36 1.73
CA SER A 8 6.15 -13.23 3.04
C SER A 8 4.62 -13.21 2.95
N LEU A 9 4.06 -12.77 1.82
CA LEU A 9 2.62 -12.83 1.57
C LEU A 9 2.12 -14.24 1.21
N SER A 10 3.01 -15.13 0.75
CA SER A 10 2.63 -16.48 0.29
C SER A 10 2.07 -17.41 1.37
N VAL A 11 2.27 -17.06 2.65
CA VAL A 11 1.68 -17.79 3.79
C VAL A 11 0.19 -17.51 3.97
N HIS A 12 -0.33 -16.51 3.26
CA HIS A 12 -1.74 -16.15 3.23
C HIS A 12 -2.36 -16.56 1.90
N ARG A 13 -3.64 -16.94 1.94
CA ARG A 13 -4.44 -17.06 0.73
C ARG A 13 -5.16 -15.75 0.47
N LEU A 14 -4.72 -15.01 -0.55
CA LEU A 14 -5.28 -13.69 -0.89
C LEU A 14 -6.32 -13.83 -1.99
N SER A 15 -7.47 -13.18 -1.86
CA SER A 15 -8.48 -13.18 -2.91
C SER A 15 -8.08 -12.28 -4.08
N LYS A 16 -7.40 -11.17 -3.82
CA LYS A 16 -7.01 -10.19 -4.83
C LYS A 16 -5.70 -9.48 -4.46
N LEU A 17 -4.85 -9.26 -5.46
CA LEU A 17 -3.60 -8.51 -5.34
C LEU A 17 -3.48 -7.52 -6.49
N TYR A 18 -3.26 -6.24 -6.18
CA TYR A 18 -2.88 -5.23 -7.16
C TYR A 18 -1.36 -5.10 -7.19
N ALA A 19 -0.74 -5.32 -8.35
CA ALA A 19 0.70 -5.17 -8.54
C ALA A 19 1.00 -3.98 -9.44
N PHE A 20 1.49 -2.89 -8.85
CA PHE A 20 1.93 -1.70 -9.58
C PHE A 20 3.43 -1.75 -9.82
N VAL A 21 3.85 -1.52 -11.06
CA VAL A 21 5.26 -1.30 -11.41
C VAL A 21 5.31 -0.05 -12.26
N ASP A 22 5.98 1.00 -11.77
CA ASP A 22 6.15 2.24 -12.50
C ASP A 22 7.01 2.03 -13.76
N ASN A 23 6.90 2.94 -14.73
CA ASN A 23 7.68 2.82 -15.96
C ASN A 23 9.13 3.32 -15.76
N ALA A 24 10.02 2.98 -16.69
CA ALA A 24 11.40 3.42 -16.66
C ALA A 24 11.50 4.94 -16.85
N ARG A 25 12.44 5.58 -16.16
CA ARG A 25 12.83 6.95 -16.52
C ARG A 25 13.41 6.95 -17.93
N GLU A 26 13.19 8.04 -18.66
CA GLU A 26 13.64 8.15 -20.05
C GLU A 26 15.14 7.85 -20.18
N GLY A 27 15.49 6.91 -21.06
CA GLY A 27 16.87 6.48 -21.29
C GLY A 27 17.50 5.61 -20.18
N ASN A 28 16.77 5.25 -19.12
CA ASN A 28 17.32 4.48 -18.02
C ASN A 28 17.20 2.96 -18.24
N VAL A 29 18.29 2.35 -18.70
CA VAL A 29 18.38 0.90 -18.97
C VAL A 29 18.27 0.06 -17.70
N ASP A 30 18.76 0.56 -16.56
CA ASP A 30 18.67 -0.16 -15.28
C ASP A 30 17.22 -0.28 -14.81
N ASP A 31 16.42 0.78 -14.98
CA ASP A 31 14.99 0.74 -14.67
C ASP A 31 14.27 -0.29 -15.55
N ILE A 32 14.56 -0.32 -16.86
CA ILE A 32 13.99 -1.32 -17.79
C ILE A 32 14.29 -2.75 -17.31
N ASN A 33 15.54 -3.03 -16.94
CA ASN A 33 15.94 -4.34 -16.45
C ASN A 33 15.23 -4.70 -15.13
N LYS A 34 15.11 -3.75 -14.20
CA LYS A 34 14.40 -3.94 -12.93
C LYS A 34 12.91 -4.20 -13.13
N ILE A 35 12.27 -3.47 -14.05
CA ILE A 35 10.85 -3.68 -14.39
C ILE A 35 10.62 -5.10 -14.90
N GLU A 36 11.46 -5.60 -15.80
CA GLU A 36 11.37 -6.97 -16.29
C GLU A 36 11.62 -8.01 -15.20
N MET A 37 12.48 -7.71 -14.22
CA MET A 37 12.64 -8.54 -13.02
C MET A 37 11.37 -8.53 -12.16
N CYS A 38 10.76 -7.37 -11.93
CA CYS A 38 9.51 -7.26 -11.16
C CYS A 38 8.37 -8.04 -11.81
N LYS A 39 8.19 -7.90 -13.14
CA LYS A 39 7.17 -8.65 -13.90
C LYS A 39 7.35 -10.17 -13.74
N LYS A 40 8.58 -10.67 -13.87
CA LYS A 40 8.89 -12.10 -13.66
C LYS A 40 8.58 -12.61 -12.26
N ILE A 41 8.63 -11.75 -11.25
CA ILE A 41 8.24 -12.11 -9.87
C ILE A 41 6.72 -12.15 -9.77
N ILE A 42 6.04 -11.13 -10.29
CA ILE A 42 4.58 -11.00 -10.30
C ILE A 42 3.93 -12.17 -11.05
N ASP A 43 4.46 -12.55 -12.21
CA ASP A 43 3.95 -13.65 -13.05
C ASP A 43 4.01 -15.03 -12.35
N LYS A 44 4.80 -15.16 -11.28
CA LYS A 44 4.94 -16.42 -10.51
C LYS A 44 4.03 -16.48 -9.30
N ILE A 45 3.27 -15.43 -9.00
CA ILE A 45 2.35 -15.40 -7.86
C ILE A 45 1.23 -16.40 -8.12
N ASN A 46 1.13 -17.41 -7.25
CA ASN A 46 0.19 -18.53 -7.37
C ASN A 46 -0.65 -18.77 -6.10
N PHE A 47 -0.45 -17.95 -5.08
CA PHE A 47 -1.17 -18.00 -3.80
C PHE A 47 -2.32 -16.99 -3.72
N CYS A 48 -2.54 -16.22 -4.80
CA CYS A 48 -3.61 -15.24 -4.91
C CYS A 48 -4.61 -15.64 -6.01
N ASP A 49 -5.91 -15.54 -5.72
CA ASP A 49 -6.96 -15.95 -6.67
C ASP A 49 -7.02 -15.00 -7.90
N GLU A 50 -6.76 -13.70 -7.71
CA GLU A 50 -6.72 -12.70 -8.79
C GLU A 50 -5.55 -11.73 -8.62
N VAL A 51 -4.68 -11.62 -9.64
CA VAL A 51 -3.59 -10.62 -9.68
C VAL A 51 -3.89 -9.60 -10.78
N ILE A 52 -4.06 -8.34 -10.39
CA ILE A 52 -4.32 -7.22 -11.30
C ILE A 52 -3.04 -6.40 -11.42
N THR A 53 -2.48 -6.32 -12.62
CA THR A 53 -1.27 -5.56 -12.88
C THR A 53 -1.60 -4.14 -13.35
N ILE A 54 -0.81 -3.16 -12.88
CA ILE A 54 -0.93 -1.76 -13.26
C ILE A 54 0.44 -1.29 -13.75
N TYR A 55 0.55 -1.04 -15.06
CA TYR A 55 1.75 -0.54 -15.72
C TYR A 55 1.42 0.77 -16.43
N PRO A 56 1.89 1.93 -15.93
CA PRO A 56 1.67 3.20 -16.59
C PRO A 56 2.51 3.32 -17.87
N GLU A 57 2.04 4.09 -18.84
CA GLU A 57 2.76 4.32 -20.11
C GLU A 57 4.02 5.19 -19.93
N VAL A 58 4.09 5.97 -18.85
CA VAL A 58 5.21 6.86 -18.52
C VAL A 58 5.59 6.71 -17.05
N ASN A 59 6.81 7.09 -16.69
CA ASN A 59 7.24 7.12 -15.30
C ASN A 59 6.44 8.18 -14.53
N LEU A 60 5.71 7.76 -13.50
CA LEU A 60 4.88 8.63 -12.65
C LEU A 60 5.61 9.09 -11.39
N GLY A 61 6.75 8.48 -11.09
CA GLY A 61 7.61 8.83 -9.97
C GLY A 61 7.06 8.40 -8.62
N CYS A 62 7.85 8.66 -7.56
CA CYS A 62 7.58 8.16 -6.21
C CYS A 62 6.30 8.74 -5.57
N GLY A 63 5.90 9.96 -5.91
CA GLY A 63 4.63 10.53 -5.43
C GLY A 63 3.44 10.14 -6.31
N GLY A 64 3.57 10.36 -7.62
CA GLY A 64 2.47 10.18 -8.58
C GLY A 64 2.12 8.71 -8.82
N GLY A 65 3.10 7.81 -8.84
CA GLY A 65 2.92 6.39 -9.08
C GLY A 65 2.03 5.70 -8.04
N PRO A 66 2.41 5.71 -6.74
CA PRO A 66 1.59 5.15 -5.68
C PRO A 66 0.20 5.77 -5.63
N PHE A 67 0.09 7.10 -5.79
CA PHE A 67 -1.23 7.75 -5.80
C PHE A 67 -2.12 7.27 -6.96
N TYR A 68 -1.55 7.15 -8.17
CA TYR A 68 -2.25 6.61 -9.33
C TYR A 68 -2.68 5.15 -9.11
N ALA A 69 -1.80 4.32 -8.58
CA ALA A 69 -2.07 2.91 -8.31
C ALA A 69 -3.20 2.72 -7.29
N ILE A 70 -3.10 3.40 -6.14
CA ILE A 70 -4.09 3.34 -5.05
C ILE A 70 -5.44 3.90 -5.54
N THR A 71 -5.43 5.04 -6.23
CA THR A 71 -6.65 5.63 -6.82
C THR A 71 -7.29 4.70 -7.84
N THR A 72 -6.50 3.99 -8.63
CA THR A 72 -6.99 3.02 -9.60
C THR A 72 -7.62 1.81 -8.92
N ALA A 73 -7.00 1.26 -7.88
CA ALA A 73 -7.54 0.15 -7.11
C ALA A 73 -8.87 0.54 -6.42
N PHE A 74 -8.96 1.73 -5.82
CA PHE A 74 -10.20 2.22 -5.20
C PHE A 74 -11.36 2.49 -6.18
N LYS A 75 -11.16 2.37 -7.50
CA LYS A 75 -12.30 2.33 -8.43
C LYS A 75 -13.18 1.11 -8.18
N ASN A 76 -12.58 -0.01 -7.77
CA ASN A 76 -13.26 -1.29 -7.56
C ASN A 76 -13.29 -1.72 -6.09
N GLU A 77 -12.36 -1.23 -5.26
CA GLU A 77 -12.23 -1.64 -3.87
C GLU A 77 -12.73 -0.58 -2.89
N THR A 78 -13.11 -1.01 -1.68
CA THR A 78 -13.52 -0.13 -0.57
C THR A 78 -12.43 0.01 0.49
N LYS A 79 -11.54 -0.97 0.62
CA LYS A 79 -10.42 -1.03 1.57
C LYS A 79 -9.17 -1.57 0.87
N LEU A 80 -7.99 -1.11 1.24
CA LEU A 80 -6.72 -1.57 0.68
C LEU A 80 -5.68 -1.72 1.79
N ILE A 81 -4.84 -2.75 1.65
CA ILE A 81 -3.53 -2.87 2.31
C ILE A 81 -2.48 -2.50 1.26
N ILE A 82 -1.54 -1.63 1.63
CA ILE A 82 -0.54 -1.04 0.75
C ILE A 82 0.85 -1.42 1.28
N LEU A 83 1.66 -2.00 0.42
CA LEU A 83 3.05 -2.39 0.69
C LEU A 83 3.95 -1.87 -0.43
N GLU A 84 5.06 -1.23 -0.06
CA GLU A 84 6.14 -0.91 -1.00
C GLU A 84 7.01 -2.14 -1.27
N ASP A 85 7.86 -2.09 -2.30
CA ASP A 85 8.65 -3.25 -2.72
C ASP A 85 9.80 -3.61 -1.73
N ASP A 86 10.02 -2.78 -0.72
CA ASP A 86 10.93 -2.97 0.40
C ASP A 86 10.25 -3.09 1.78
N CYS A 87 8.91 -3.09 1.83
CA CYS A 87 8.13 -3.31 3.04
C CYS A 87 7.81 -4.81 3.22
N VAL A 88 8.62 -5.55 3.97
CA VAL A 88 8.37 -6.97 4.25
C VAL A 88 7.44 -7.11 5.46
N PRO A 89 6.15 -7.44 5.28
CA PRO A 89 5.21 -7.55 6.39
C PRO A 89 5.52 -8.76 7.27
N SER A 90 5.18 -8.66 8.56
CA SER A 90 5.09 -9.83 9.44
C SER A 90 3.89 -10.71 9.03
N ALA A 91 3.92 -11.99 9.38
CA ALA A 91 2.79 -12.90 9.09
C ALA A 91 1.48 -12.49 9.80
N ALA A 92 1.53 -11.64 10.82
CA ALA A 92 0.34 -11.14 11.51
C ALA A 92 -0.25 -9.90 10.82
N PHE A 93 0.53 -9.19 10.00
CA PHE A 93 0.17 -7.86 9.49
C PHE A 93 -1.11 -7.86 8.61
N PRO A 94 -1.31 -8.80 7.67
CA PRO A 94 -2.56 -8.82 6.88
C PRO A 94 -3.81 -9.00 7.74
N SER A 95 -3.80 -9.95 8.69
CA SER A 95 -4.93 -10.19 9.60
C SER A 95 -5.16 -9.02 10.55
N PHE A 96 -4.09 -8.39 11.02
CA PHE A 96 -4.16 -7.15 11.81
C PHE A 96 -4.86 -6.04 11.03
N CYS A 97 -4.48 -5.82 9.78
CA CYS A 97 -5.12 -4.82 8.93
C CYS A 97 -6.59 -5.15 8.68
N GLU A 98 -6.92 -6.40 8.34
CA GLU A 98 -8.30 -6.84 8.10
C GLU A 98 -9.20 -6.59 9.31
N GLU A 99 -8.78 -7.01 10.51
CA GLU A 99 -9.54 -6.81 11.74
C GLU A 99 -9.80 -5.32 12.02
N LEU A 100 -8.78 -4.47 11.89
CA LEU A 100 -8.93 -3.04 12.17
C LEU A 100 -9.66 -2.29 11.06
N LEU A 101 -9.54 -2.73 9.81
CA LEU A 101 -10.29 -2.20 8.67
C LEU A 101 -11.80 -2.44 8.82
N ASP A 102 -12.19 -3.56 9.43
CA ASP A 102 -13.57 -3.86 9.76
C ASP A 102 -14.02 -3.11 11.02
N ARG A 103 -13.22 -3.15 12.09
CA ARG A 103 -13.53 -2.49 13.37
C ARG A 103 -13.81 -0.99 13.20
N TYR A 104 -12.99 -0.29 12.42
CA TYR A 104 -13.08 1.16 12.27
C TYR A 104 -13.76 1.60 10.97
N GLU A 105 -14.46 0.71 10.27
CA GLU A 105 -15.05 1.03 8.95
C GLU A 105 -15.92 2.29 8.96
N ASN A 106 -16.69 2.52 10.01
CA ASN A 106 -17.58 3.68 10.12
C ASN A 106 -17.01 4.86 10.91
N ASP A 107 -15.85 4.68 11.55
CA ASP A 107 -15.19 5.73 12.30
C ASP A 107 -14.48 6.71 11.35
N GLN A 108 -14.93 7.97 11.34
CA GLN A 108 -14.39 9.02 10.47
C GLN A 108 -13.13 9.68 11.03
N GLU A 109 -12.79 9.44 12.30
CA GLU A 109 -11.57 9.93 12.94
C GLU A 109 -10.38 9.03 12.60
N VAL A 110 -10.61 7.75 12.28
CA VAL A 110 -9.56 6.80 11.90
C VAL A 110 -9.33 6.78 10.40
N TRP A 111 -8.22 7.39 9.97
CA TRP A 111 -7.90 7.54 8.55
C TRP A 111 -7.10 6.37 7.99
N MET A 112 -6.25 5.75 8.79
CA MET A 112 -5.34 4.69 8.36
C MET A 112 -4.99 3.74 9.50
N ILE A 113 -4.50 2.56 9.13
CA ILE A 113 -3.87 1.59 10.01
C ILE A 113 -2.41 1.50 9.58
N SER A 114 -1.49 1.65 10.52
CA SER A 114 -0.04 1.56 10.27
C SER A 114 0.51 0.23 10.77
N GLY A 115 1.42 -0.39 10.01
CA GLY A 115 2.22 -1.54 10.45
C GLY A 115 3.47 -1.16 11.25
N ASP A 116 3.81 0.13 11.26
CA ASP A 116 5.03 0.64 11.89
C ASP A 116 4.79 1.14 13.30
N ASN A 117 5.82 0.98 14.14
CA ASN A 117 5.92 1.63 15.43
C ASN A 117 7.31 2.26 15.61
N PHE A 118 7.38 3.59 15.51
CA PHE A 118 8.61 4.36 15.71
C PHE A 118 8.79 4.85 17.15
N SER A 119 7.85 4.53 18.05
CA SER A 119 7.92 4.94 19.44
C SER A 119 8.42 3.80 20.31
N GLU A 120 9.58 4.00 20.95
CA GLU A 120 10.05 3.12 22.03
C GLU A 120 9.16 3.21 23.28
N ALA A 121 8.33 4.26 23.39
CA ALA A 121 7.49 4.54 24.55
C ALA A 121 6.07 3.93 24.45
N PHE A 122 5.66 3.46 23.27
CA PHE A 122 4.33 2.87 23.06
C PHE A 122 4.48 1.41 22.66
N GLY A 123 3.95 0.52 23.51
CA GLY A 123 4.17 -0.93 23.42
C GLY A 123 4.43 -1.51 24.80
N THR A 124 3.42 -1.48 25.67
CA THR A 124 3.44 -2.33 26.88
C THR A 124 3.11 -3.77 26.49
N GLU A 125 3.46 -4.75 27.32
CA GLU A 125 3.13 -6.17 27.09
C GLU A 125 1.62 -6.46 26.92
N THR A 126 0.75 -5.47 27.19
CA THR A 126 -0.71 -5.61 27.20
C THR A 126 -1.42 -4.99 26.00
N GLU A 127 -0.84 -3.99 25.34
CA GLU A 127 -1.51 -3.25 24.26
C GLU A 127 -1.02 -3.73 22.89
N THR A 128 -1.95 -4.03 21.99
CA THR A 128 -1.63 -4.55 20.65
C THR A 128 -1.51 -3.46 19.58
N TYR A 129 -2.05 -2.25 19.82
CA TYR A 129 -1.90 -1.06 18.97
C TYR A 129 -2.23 0.24 19.75
N TYR A 130 -1.93 1.40 19.17
CA TYR A 130 -2.28 2.72 19.74
C TYR A 130 -2.73 3.69 18.64
N PHE A 131 -3.35 4.80 19.05
CA PHE A 131 -3.71 5.89 18.13
C PHE A 131 -2.62 6.95 18.05
N SER A 132 -2.32 7.40 16.84
CA SER A 132 -1.35 8.45 16.56
C SER A 132 -1.98 9.54 15.71
N GLY A 133 -1.60 10.80 15.96
CA GLY A 133 -1.90 11.91 15.07
C GLY A 133 -0.96 12.00 13.86
N TYR A 134 0.05 11.12 13.79
CA TYR A 134 1.03 11.05 12.70
C TYR A 134 0.74 9.85 11.80
N ALA A 135 0.89 10.07 10.49
CA ALA A 135 0.79 9.03 9.48
C ALA A 135 2.17 8.37 9.25
N HIS A 136 2.17 7.05 9.19
CA HIS A 136 3.34 6.21 8.94
C HIS A 136 3.02 5.25 7.80
N PHE A 137 3.92 5.12 6.82
CA PHE A 137 3.58 4.58 5.50
C PHE A 137 4.37 3.32 5.11
N TRP A 138 5.16 2.69 5.99
CA TRP A 138 5.90 1.46 5.66
C TRP A 138 5.04 0.22 5.93
N GLY A 139 4.08 0.00 5.02
CA GLY A 139 3.05 -1.01 5.21
C GLY A 139 1.90 -0.45 6.02
N TRP A 140 0.80 -0.16 5.33
CA TRP A 140 -0.35 0.49 5.92
C TRP A 140 -1.64 0.05 5.23
N ALA A 141 -2.77 0.37 5.83
CA ALA A 141 -4.08 0.09 5.26
C ALA A 141 -5.02 1.29 5.41
N THR A 142 -5.95 1.43 4.48
CA THR A 142 -6.94 2.52 4.50
C THR A 142 -8.21 2.16 3.76
N TRP A 143 -9.18 3.06 3.83
CA TRP A 143 -10.47 2.97 3.18
C TRP A 143 -10.58 4.00 2.06
N LYS A 144 -11.43 3.70 1.08
CA LYS A 144 -11.80 4.61 0.00
C LYS A 144 -12.31 5.95 0.54
N ARG A 145 -13.10 5.94 1.63
CA ARG A 145 -13.62 7.15 2.28
C ARG A 145 -12.52 8.10 2.80
N SER A 146 -11.38 7.55 3.22
CA SER A 146 -10.24 8.34 3.68
C SER A 146 -9.42 8.79 2.47
N TRP A 147 -9.15 7.87 1.54
CA TRP A 147 -8.36 8.15 0.35
C TRP A 147 -8.94 9.27 -0.52
N GLN A 148 -10.26 9.36 -0.65
CA GLN A 148 -10.93 10.44 -1.40
C GLN A 148 -10.65 11.85 -0.85
N LYS A 149 -10.18 11.97 0.40
CA LYS A 149 -9.80 13.24 1.01
C LYS A 149 -8.36 13.64 0.68
N VAL A 150 -7.50 12.69 0.33
CA VAL A 150 -6.09 12.91 -0.04
C VAL A 150 -5.99 13.81 -1.28
N VAL A 151 -4.97 14.67 -1.27
CA VAL A 151 -4.58 15.58 -2.34
C VAL A 151 -3.06 15.55 -2.45
N LEU A 152 -2.52 15.66 -3.67
CA LEU A 152 -1.08 15.48 -3.90
C LEU A 152 -0.30 16.79 -3.79
N SER A 153 -0.95 17.92 -4.06
CA SER A 153 -0.29 19.23 -3.99
C SER A 153 -0.90 20.14 -2.93
N VAL A 154 -0.07 21.06 -2.43
CA VAL A 154 -0.50 22.12 -1.50
C VAL A 154 -1.54 23.02 -2.18
N ASP A 155 -1.41 23.25 -3.48
CA ASP A 155 -2.36 24.04 -4.26
C ASP A 155 -3.72 23.34 -4.33
N GLU A 156 -3.74 22.04 -4.65
CA GLU A 156 -4.96 21.22 -4.59
C GLU A 156 -5.59 21.21 -3.20
N TYR A 157 -4.78 21.17 -2.15
CA TYR A 157 -5.27 21.25 -0.77
C TYR A 157 -5.97 22.57 -0.49
N GLN A 158 -5.35 23.69 -0.86
CA GLN A 158 -5.91 25.03 -0.66
C GLN A 158 -7.19 25.26 -1.47
N GLU A 159 -7.33 24.66 -2.65
CA GLU A 159 -8.55 24.75 -3.44
C GLU A 159 -9.68 23.90 -2.88
N LYS A 160 -9.37 22.68 -2.44
CA LYS A 160 -10.36 21.69 -1.97
C LYS A 160 -10.95 22.02 -0.60
N TRP A 161 -10.21 22.70 0.26
CA TRP A 161 -10.56 22.94 1.67
C TRP A 161 -10.66 24.43 2.06
N LYS A 162 -11.04 25.29 1.11
CA LYS A 162 -11.57 26.64 1.40
C LYS A 162 -12.96 26.57 2.02
#